data_AF-A0A0N8HXN3-F1
#
_entry.id   AF-A0A0N8HXN3-F1
#
_cell.length_a   1.000
_cell.length_b   1.000
_cell.length_c   1.000
_cell.angle_alpha   90.00
_cell.angle_beta   90.00
_cell.angle_gamma   90.00
#
_symmetry.space_group_name_H-M   'P 1'
#
loop_
_entity.id
_entity.type
_entity.pdbx_description
1 polymer ?
#
loop_
_entity_poly.entity_id
_entity_poly.type
_entity_poly.pdbx_seq_one_letter_code
_entity_poly.pdbx_strand_id
1 'polypeptide(L)'
;MNKPRTAPRPSAARPSRAAAAAGFLRRTLALGLLACVIAGLGLTAGSGAEPERPRSFSEQALNEAFATSRVLAAEAESRAAAAQGPRAAALLDAADTLSRQSLLLTSPGGAAALRESEGVEEQSFTKALQDSARKNLAAAGRADYGTARLLASTGTGQLLLSQNLAEALGETPEPVQESGWTPVLNEDGQTKCTNDGAGSDRAEIRERPGAAESLQAVLDAEFGAAYAYEVAQAQAGSAFTVLGSTPAKLREAHLEAGLEGAKRLPSLCLPEITPVPAYALSPGFLANPVTSLEELEEAMPTLYAELTGTSDGAVRAWAIDRLVASSLFLYDGAAEIPPAPGLDAEPAALPWAAQG
;
A
#
# COMPACT_ATOMS: atom_id res chain seq x y z
N MET A 1 -39.96 -82.09 24.13
CA MET A 1 -40.16 -82.57 22.75
C MET A 1 -39.63 -81.48 21.82
N ASN A 2 -38.79 -81.66 20.81
CA ASN A 2 -37.98 -82.76 20.31
C ASN A 2 -36.88 -82.08 19.46
N LYS A 3 -35.66 -82.59 19.56
CA LYS A 3 -34.42 -82.10 18.93
C LYS A 3 -34.49 -82.26 17.40
N PRO A 4 -34.18 -81.25 16.56
CA PRO A 4 -33.89 -81.47 15.15
C PRO A 4 -32.38 -81.60 14.88
N ARG A 5 -32.12 -82.44 13.88
CA ARG A 5 -30.85 -83.07 13.50
C ARG A 5 -29.88 -82.14 12.78
N THR A 6 -28.61 -82.38 13.03
CA THR A 6 -27.44 -82.00 12.23
C THR A 6 -27.45 -82.68 10.86
N ALA A 7 -27.06 -81.94 9.82
CA ALA A 7 -26.74 -82.43 8.47
C ALA A 7 -25.46 -81.71 7.96
N PRO A 8 -24.72 -82.30 6.99
CA PRO A 8 -23.25 -82.28 6.96
C PRO A 8 -22.62 -81.16 6.13
N ARG A 9 -21.38 -80.81 6.49
CA ARG A 9 -20.49 -79.92 5.72
C ARG A 9 -19.99 -80.59 4.43
N PRO A 10 -20.08 -79.93 3.26
CA PRO A 10 -19.27 -80.28 2.10
C PRO A 10 -17.87 -79.66 2.19
N SER A 11 -16.89 -80.47 1.75
CA SER A 11 -15.46 -80.23 1.70
C SER A 11 -15.09 -79.03 0.82
N ALA A 12 -14.30 -78.09 1.35
CA ALA A 12 -13.71 -77.01 0.59
C ALA A 12 -12.56 -77.55 -0.29
N ALA A 13 -12.78 -77.56 -1.60
CA ALA A 13 -11.74 -77.82 -2.58
C ALA A 13 -10.66 -76.72 -2.49
N ARG A 14 -9.40 -77.13 -2.29
CA ARG A 14 -8.23 -76.24 -2.30
C ARG A 14 -8.00 -75.72 -3.73
N PRO A 15 -8.05 -74.40 -3.97
CA PRO A 15 -7.59 -73.85 -5.24
C PRO A 15 -6.06 -74.01 -5.35
N SER A 16 -5.64 -74.51 -6.51
CA SER A 16 -4.26 -74.84 -6.85
C SER A 16 -3.38 -73.58 -6.95
N ARG A 17 -2.13 -73.70 -6.49
CA ARG A 17 -1.12 -72.62 -6.46
C ARG A 17 -0.76 -72.01 -7.82
N ALA A 18 -1.28 -72.57 -8.93
CA ALA A 18 -1.01 -72.09 -10.28
C ALA A 18 -1.82 -70.83 -10.66
N ALA A 19 -2.99 -70.59 -10.05
CA ALA A 19 -3.83 -69.44 -10.39
C ALA A 19 -3.35 -68.11 -9.78
N ALA A 20 -2.56 -68.16 -8.69
CA ALA A 20 -2.08 -66.96 -8.00
C ALA A 20 -0.90 -66.28 -8.72
N ALA A 21 -0.06 -67.05 -9.42
CA ALA A 21 1.12 -66.51 -10.11
C ALA A 21 0.75 -65.70 -11.38
N ALA A 22 -0.32 -66.09 -12.09
CA ALA A 22 -0.77 -65.41 -13.30
C ALA A 22 -1.38 -64.02 -13.02
N GLY A 23 -2.01 -63.84 -11.84
CA GLY A 23 -2.56 -62.55 -11.41
C GLY A 23 -1.49 -61.52 -11.05
N PHE A 24 -0.38 -61.97 -10.46
CA PHE A 24 0.72 -61.08 -10.08
C PHE A 24 1.46 -60.55 -11.31
N LEU A 25 1.74 -61.41 -12.29
CA LEU A 25 2.42 -61.01 -13.53
C LEU A 25 1.59 -60.03 -14.36
N ARG A 26 0.26 -60.20 -14.43
CA ARG A 26 -0.62 -59.26 -15.12
C ARG A 26 -0.70 -57.89 -14.42
N ARG A 27 -0.70 -57.87 -13.09
CA ARG A 27 -0.68 -56.61 -12.32
C ARG A 27 0.64 -55.85 -12.49
N THR A 28 1.79 -56.54 -12.45
CA THR A 28 3.09 -55.89 -12.63
C THR A 28 3.26 -55.35 -14.04
N LEU A 29 2.75 -56.05 -15.06
CA LEU A 29 2.84 -55.61 -16.46
C LEU A 29 1.88 -54.45 -16.75
N ALA A 30 0.68 -54.45 -16.16
CA ALA A 30 -0.25 -53.31 -16.24
C ALA A 30 0.31 -52.06 -15.52
N LEU A 31 0.96 -52.21 -14.36
CA LEU A 31 1.61 -51.10 -13.65
C LEU A 31 2.84 -50.59 -14.41
N GLY A 32 3.62 -51.47 -15.03
CA GLY A 32 4.75 -51.08 -15.87
C GLY A 32 4.31 -50.32 -17.13
N LEU A 33 3.25 -50.79 -17.81
CA LEU A 33 2.65 -50.08 -18.94
C LEU A 33 2.05 -48.74 -18.51
N LEU A 34 1.37 -48.67 -17.36
CA LEU A 34 0.87 -47.40 -16.82
C LEU A 34 2.02 -46.43 -16.53
N ALA A 35 3.13 -46.90 -15.94
CA ALA A 35 4.31 -46.08 -15.70
C ALA A 35 4.97 -45.60 -17.01
N CYS A 36 5.06 -46.46 -18.03
CA CYS A 36 5.55 -46.07 -19.35
C CYS A 36 4.60 -45.12 -20.09
N VAL A 37 3.29 -45.26 -19.91
CA VAL A 37 2.27 -44.36 -20.45
C VAL A 37 2.34 -43.01 -19.73
N ILE A 38 2.49 -42.97 -18.40
CA ILE A 38 2.71 -41.73 -17.63
C ILE A 38 4.02 -41.04 -18.06
N ALA A 39 5.09 -41.80 -18.26
CA ALA A 39 6.37 -41.27 -18.73
C ALA A 39 6.33 -40.84 -20.22
N GLY A 40 5.52 -41.50 -21.05
CA GLY A 40 5.38 -41.22 -22.48
C GLY A 40 4.36 -40.12 -22.82
N LEU A 41 3.36 -39.86 -21.95
CA LEU A 41 2.37 -38.80 -22.13
C LEU A 41 2.86 -37.41 -21.70
N GLY A 42 4.13 -37.26 -21.28
CA GLY A 42 4.67 -35.94 -20.97
C GLY A 42 3.94 -35.24 -19.82
N LEU A 43 3.45 -36.01 -18.83
CA LEU A 43 3.10 -35.46 -17.52
C LEU A 43 4.41 -35.19 -16.76
N THR A 44 5.17 -34.21 -17.23
CA THR A 44 6.11 -33.51 -16.36
C THR A 44 5.24 -32.79 -15.33
N ALA A 45 5.20 -33.30 -14.09
CA ALA A 45 4.82 -32.47 -12.95
C ALA A 45 5.59 -31.17 -13.10
N GLY A 46 4.87 -30.06 -13.25
CA GLY A 46 5.43 -28.78 -13.67
C GLY A 46 6.50 -28.28 -12.71
N SER A 47 7.74 -28.69 -12.92
CA SER A 47 8.95 -27.92 -12.59
C SER A 47 9.36 -27.09 -13.80
N GLY A 48 8.38 -26.66 -14.60
CA GLY A 48 8.54 -25.57 -15.54
C GLY A 48 8.65 -24.30 -14.73
N ALA A 49 9.81 -24.08 -14.11
CA ALA A 49 10.29 -22.73 -13.94
C ALA A 49 10.38 -22.18 -15.37
N GLU A 50 9.32 -21.50 -15.82
CA GLU A 50 9.52 -20.47 -16.84
C GLU A 50 10.73 -19.67 -16.39
N PRO A 51 11.68 -19.34 -17.29
CA PRO A 51 12.79 -18.50 -16.93
C PRO A 51 12.22 -17.26 -16.25
N GLU A 52 12.50 -17.11 -14.95
CA GLU A 52 11.89 -16.10 -14.10
C GLU A 52 12.11 -14.76 -14.82
N ARG A 53 11.02 -14.17 -15.32
CA ARG A 53 11.11 -12.88 -16.01
C ARG A 53 11.81 -11.95 -15.01
N PRO A 54 12.80 -11.16 -15.46
CA PRO A 54 13.39 -10.13 -14.62
C PRO A 54 12.26 -9.26 -14.06
N ARG A 55 12.10 -9.26 -12.74
CA ARG A 55 11.02 -8.49 -12.09
C ARG A 55 11.15 -7.02 -12.44
N SER A 56 10.04 -6.35 -12.67
CA SER A 56 10.05 -4.89 -12.88
C SER A 56 10.54 -4.18 -11.62
N PHE A 57 10.96 -2.92 -11.75
CA PHE A 57 11.31 -2.11 -10.58
C PHE A 57 10.17 -2.07 -9.55
N SER A 58 8.94 -1.87 -10.01
CA SER A 58 7.74 -1.83 -9.17
C SER A 58 7.50 -3.13 -8.44
N GLU A 59 7.65 -4.28 -9.12
CA GLU A 59 7.53 -5.60 -8.50
C GLU A 59 8.61 -5.83 -7.45
N GLN A 60 9.85 -5.39 -7.71
CA GLN A 60 10.94 -5.51 -6.74
C GLN A 60 10.68 -4.63 -5.51
N ALA A 61 10.30 -3.36 -5.72
CA ALA A 61 10.00 -2.42 -4.64
C ALA A 61 8.83 -2.89 -3.78
N LEU A 62 7.76 -3.40 -4.41
CA LEU A 62 6.60 -3.94 -3.70
C LEU A 62 6.97 -5.18 -2.86
N ASN A 63 7.77 -6.10 -3.42
CA ASN A 63 8.25 -7.27 -2.69
C ASN A 63 9.19 -6.89 -1.53
N GLU A 64 10.05 -5.89 -1.71
CA GLU A 64 10.93 -5.38 -0.66
C GLU A 64 10.13 -4.71 0.47
N ALA A 65 9.15 -3.88 0.13
CA ALA A 65 8.25 -3.26 1.08
C ALA A 65 7.47 -4.33 1.87
N PHE A 66 6.92 -5.33 1.19
CA PHE A 66 6.24 -6.48 1.81
C PHE A 66 7.14 -7.18 2.84
N ALA A 67 8.35 -7.57 2.41
CA ALA A 67 9.27 -8.31 3.26
C ALA A 67 9.70 -7.47 4.48
N THR A 68 9.99 -6.19 4.27
CA THR A 68 10.41 -5.26 5.33
C THR A 68 9.28 -5.04 6.35
N SER A 69 8.04 -4.82 5.90
CA SER A 69 6.88 -4.67 6.80
C SER A 69 6.66 -5.92 7.66
N ARG A 70 6.85 -7.13 7.13
CA ARG A 70 6.76 -8.37 7.92
C ARG A 70 7.87 -8.50 8.95
N VAL A 71 9.11 -8.15 8.59
CA VAL A 71 10.24 -8.17 9.53
C VAL A 71 10.01 -7.17 10.65
N LEU A 72 9.59 -5.94 10.34
CA LEU A 72 9.30 -4.92 11.33
C LEU A 72 8.11 -5.30 12.23
N ALA A 73 7.08 -5.98 11.69
CA ALA A 73 5.97 -6.49 12.49
C ALA A 73 6.45 -7.53 13.51
N ALA A 74 7.23 -8.53 13.08
CA ALA A 74 7.79 -9.54 13.98
C ALA A 74 8.74 -8.95 15.02
N GLU A 75 9.52 -7.93 14.65
CA GLU A 75 10.37 -7.21 15.58
C GLU A 75 9.56 -6.44 16.64
N ALA A 76 8.48 -5.77 16.23
CA ALA A 76 7.57 -5.10 17.14
C ALA A 76 6.94 -6.08 18.14
N GLU A 77 6.48 -7.24 17.70
CA GLU A 77 5.97 -8.31 18.58
C GLU A 77 7.03 -8.81 19.57
N SER A 78 8.25 -9.06 19.09
CA SER A 78 9.36 -9.49 19.93
C SER A 78 9.71 -8.45 21.00
N ARG A 79 9.71 -7.16 20.63
CA ARG A 79 9.95 -6.06 21.57
C ARG A 79 8.78 -5.89 22.55
N ALA A 80 7.53 -6.07 22.09
CA ALA A 80 6.35 -6.01 22.93
C ALA A 80 6.37 -7.09 24.02
N ALA A 81 6.83 -8.30 23.69
CA ALA A 81 6.98 -9.39 24.66
C ALA A 81 7.97 -9.10 25.79
N ALA A 82 8.96 -8.23 25.55
CA ALA A 82 9.94 -7.76 26.53
C ALA A 82 9.51 -6.46 27.25
N ALA A 83 8.54 -5.73 26.70
CA ALA A 83 8.04 -4.47 27.25
C ALA A 83 6.91 -4.69 28.27
N GLN A 84 6.49 -3.63 28.96
CA GLN A 84 5.38 -3.66 29.92
C GLN A 84 4.49 -2.43 29.77
N GLY A 85 3.21 -2.58 30.13
CA GLY A 85 2.26 -1.48 30.20
C GLY A 85 2.02 -0.80 28.84
N PRO A 86 1.88 0.54 28.81
CA PRO A 86 1.58 1.30 27.59
C PRO A 86 2.59 1.09 26.44
N ARG A 87 3.86 0.82 26.77
CA ARG A 87 4.90 0.55 25.75
C ARG A 87 4.64 -0.77 25.02
N ALA A 88 4.21 -1.80 25.74
CA ALA A 88 3.88 -3.08 25.12
C ALA A 88 2.64 -2.94 24.22
N ALA A 89 1.63 -2.19 24.65
CA ALA A 89 0.44 -1.90 23.85
C ALA A 89 0.79 -1.17 22.54
N ALA A 90 1.55 -0.07 22.61
CA ALA A 90 1.95 0.67 21.42
C ALA A 90 2.76 -0.17 20.42
N LEU A 91 3.63 -1.06 20.91
CA LEU A 91 4.38 -1.99 20.05
C LEU A 91 3.47 -3.05 19.40
N LEU A 92 2.45 -3.55 20.10
CA LEU A 92 1.46 -4.47 19.53
C LEU A 92 0.59 -3.80 18.48
N ASP A 93 0.14 -2.56 18.72
CA ASP A 93 -0.64 -1.79 17.75
C ASP A 93 0.18 -1.50 16.47
N ALA A 94 1.48 -1.21 16.64
CA ALA A 94 2.40 -1.08 15.50
C ALA A 94 2.59 -2.41 14.76
N ALA A 95 2.72 -3.53 15.48
CA ALA A 95 2.84 -4.86 14.87
C ALA A 95 1.59 -5.22 14.03
N ASP A 96 0.40 -4.94 14.56
CA ASP A 96 -0.86 -5.15 13.83
C ASP A 96 -0.92 -4.28 12.57
N THR A 97 -0.59 -3.00 12.68
CA THR A 97 -0.59 -2.06 11.55
C THR A 97 0.39 -2.50 10.45
N LEU A 98 1.61 -2.91 10.82
CA LEU A 98 2.63 -3.42 9.89
C LEU A 98 2.22 -4.76 9.26
N SER A 99 1.52 -5.60 10.00
CA SER A 99 0.95 -6.85 9.48
C SER A 99 -0.14 -6.57 8.45
N ARG A 100 -1.07 -5.65 8.74
CA ARG A 100 -2.08 -5.16 7.78
C ARG A 100 -1.42 -4.55 6.54
N GLN A 101 -0.36 -3.74 6.71
CA GLN A 101 0.43 -3.21 5.59
C GLN A 101 1.02 -4.31 4.72
N SER A 102 1.59 -5.36 5.31
CA SER A 102 2.16 -6.47 4.53
C SER A 102 1.10 -7.17 3.66
N LEU A 103 -0.14 -7.30 4.14
CA LEU A 103 -1.22 -7.87 3.33
C LEU A 103 -1.59 -6.99 2.12
N LEU A 104 -1.57 -5.67 2.29
CA LEU A 104 -1.77 -4.71 1.20
C LEU A 104 -0.66 -4.78 0.15
N LEU A 105 0.58 -5.02 0.58
CA LEU A 105 1.77 -5.06 -0.28
C LEU A 105 1.96 -6.40 -1.01
N THR A 106 1.04 -7.36 -0.84
CA THR A 106 1.17 -8.67 -1.48
C THR A 106 0.84 -8.57 -2.97
N SER A 107 1.79 -8.98 -3.82
CA SER A 107 1.55 -9.10 -5.27
C SER A 107 0.92 -10.46 -5.62
N PRO A 108 -0.11 -10.51 -6.50
CA PRO A 108 -0.61 -11.78 -7.03
C PRO A 108 0.51 -12.55 -7.77
N GLY A 109 0.96 -13.67 -7.19
CA GLY A 109 1.96 -14.56 -7.80
C GLY A 109 3.40 -14.38 -7.30
N GLY A 110 3.66 -13.46 -6.36
CA GLY A 110 4.97 -13.31 -5.73
C GLY A 110 5.17 -14.29 -4.57
N ALA A 111 5.98 -15.32 -4.74
CA ALA A 111 6.54 -16.04 -3.60
C ALA A 111 7.50 -15.09 -2.86
N ALA A 112 7.15 -14.71 -1.64
CA ALA A 112 8.00 -13.90 -0.79
C ALA A 112 9.34 -14.60 -0.59
N ALA A 113 10.43 -13.96 -1.02
CA ALA A 113 11.76 -14.40 -0.61
C ALA A 113 11.93 -14.03 0.87
N LEU A 114 11.90 -15.03 1.74
CA LEU A 114 12.34 -14.88 3.11
C LEU A 114 13.84 -14.55 3.07
N ARG A 115 14.20 -13.30 3.36
CA ARG A 115 15.57 -12.99 3.76
C ARG A 115 15.70 -13.25 5.26
N GLU A 116 16.70 -14.04 5.63
CA GLU A 116 17.19 -14.04 7.00
C GLU A 116 17.74 -12.64 7.30
N SER A 117 17.30 -12.03 8.39
CA SER A 117 17.85 -10.77 8.89
C SER A 117 19.33 -10.97 9.19
N GLU A 118 20.22 -10.45 8.35
CA GLU A 118 21.60 -10.18 8.76
C GLU A 118 21.54 -9.10 9.85
N GLY A 119 22.19 -9.39 10.98
CA GLY A 119 22.00 -8.70 12.26
C GLY A 119 21.97 -7.18 12.19
N VAL A 120 20.79 -6.62 12.50
CA VAL A 120 20.57 -5.21 12.82
C VAL A 120 20.30 -5.12 14.32
N GLU A 121 21.26 -5.52 15.15
CA GLU A 121 21.06 -5.58 16.60
C GLU A 121 21.32 -4.22 17.30
N GLU A 122 21.78 -3.20 16.56
CA GLU A 122 22.24 -1.92 17.15
C GLU A 122 21.40 -0.68 16.77
N GLN A 123 20.44 -0.79 15.85
CA GLN A 123 19.60 0.35 15.41
C GLN A 123 18.30 0.43 16.23
N SER A 124 17.84 1.65 16.57
CA SER A 124 16.53 1.82 17.21
C SER A 124 15.39 1.40 16.26
N PHE A 125 14.33 0.82 16.81
CA PHE A 125 13.18 0.35 16.03
C PHE A 125 12.47 1.48 15.28
N THR A 126 12.34 2.63 15.94
CA THR A 126 11.82 3.88 15.37
C THR A 126 12.63 4.31 14.15
N LYS A 127 13.96 4.20 14.21
CA LYS A 127 14.82 4.51 13.07
C LYS A 127 14.67 3.51 11.93
N ALA A 128 14.52 2.22 12.23
CA ALA A 128 14.26 1.20 11.22
C ALA A 128 12.91 1.45 10.48
N LEU A 129 11.86 1.87 11.21
CA LEU A 129 10.60 2.31 10.63
C LEU A 129 10.78 3.52 9.72
N GLN A 130 11.50 4.54 10.18
CA GLN A 130 11.74 5.73 9.38
C GLN A 130 12.55 5.41 8.12
N ASP A 131 13.60 4.59 8.22
CA ASP A 131 14.41 4.18 7.07
C ASP A 131 13.59 3.35 6.06
N SER A 132 12.68 2.49 6.53
CA SER A 132 11.71 1.79 5.69
C SER A 132 10.75 2.76 5.00
N ALA A 133 10.22 3.74 5.75
CA ALA A 133 9.36 4.79 5.20
C ALA A 133 10.08 5.57 4.10
N ARG A 134 11.33 5.98 4.33
CA ARG A 134 12.14 6.72 3.34
C ARG A 134 12.31 5.90 2.05
N LYS A 135 12.61 4.61 2.17
CA LYS A 135 12.76 3.71 1.02
C LYS A 135 11.46 3.58 0.23
N ASN A 136 10.33 3.40 0.90
CA ASN A 136 9.03 3.27 0.27
C ASN A 136 8.61 4.56 -0.45
N LEU A 137 8.78 5.73 0.20
CA LEU A 137 8.49 7.03 -0.41
C LEU A 137 9.41 7.31 -1.62
N ALA A 138 10.69 6.94 -1.54
CA ALA A 138 11.61 7.07 -2.67
C ALA A 138 11.27 6.14 -3.83
N ALA A 139 10.87 4.89 -3.52
CA ALA A 139 10.42 3.93 -4.52
C ALA A 139 9.10 4.37 -5.18
N ALA A 140 8.19 4.98 -4.43
CA ALA A 140 6.94 5.53 -4.95
C ALA A 140 7.18 6.58 -6.04
N GLY A 141 8.25 7.37 -5.94
CA GLY A 141 8.64 8.32 -6.98
C GLY A 141 8.90 7.71 -8.37
N ARG A 142 9.23 6.42 -8.41
CA ARG A 142 9.72 5.72 -9.61
C ARG A 142 8.86 4.53 -10.04
N ALA A 143 8.00 4.03 -9.16
CA ALA A 143 7.16 2.88 -9.41
C ALA A 143 6.03 3.21 -10.38
N ASP A 144 5.45 2.15 -10.96
CA ASP A 144 4.26 2.26 -11.78
C ASP A 144 3.10 2.82 -10.94
N TYR A 145 2.28 3.67 -11.56
CA TYR A 145 1.09 4.35 -11.03
C TYR A 145 0.44 3.76 -9.76
N GLY A 146 -0.25 2.62 -9.88
CA GLY A 146 -0.92 1.99 -8.73
C GLY A 146 0.04 1.56 -7.61
N THR A 147 1.23 1.10 -7.97
CA THR A 147 2.29 0.72 -7.02
C THR A 147 2.86 1.95 -6.32
N ALA A 148 3.03 3.07 -7.04
CA ALA A 148 3.49 4.32 -6.46
C ALA A 148 2.52 4.86 -5.42
N ARG A 149 1.21 4.85 -5.72
CA ARG A 149 0.17 5.22 -4.75
C ARG A 149 0.26 4.36 -3.49
N LEU A 150 0.36 3.04 -3.65
CA LEU A 150 0.47 2.11 -2.54
C LEU A 150 1.73 2.32 -1.70
N LEU A 151 2.91 2.39 -2.34
CA LEU A 151 4.19 2.60 -1.67
C LEU A 151 4.26 3.95 -0.95
N ALA A 152 3.69 5.01 -1.54
CA ALA A 152 3.65 6.32 -0.89
C ALA A 152 2.80 6.27 0.38
N SER A 153 1.58 5.72 0.29
CA SER A 153 0.70 5.57 1.45
C SER A 153 1.30 4.67 2.52
N THR A 154 1.85 3.50 2.19
CA THR A 154 2.54 2.64 3.17
C THR A 154 3.74 3.35 3.81
N GLY A 155 4.56 4.04 3.01
CA GLY A 155 5.70 4.81 3.51
C GLY A 155 5.26 5.89 4.49
N THR A 156 4.20 6.63 4.18
CA THR A 156 3.60 7.62 5.09
C THR A 156 3.10 6.96 6.39
N GLY A 157 2.41 5.81 6.31
CA GLY A 157 1.98 5.07 7.49
C GLY A 157 3.14 4.64 8.39
N GLN A 158 4.24 4.16 7.81
CA GLN A 158 5.45 3.79 8.55
C GLN A 158 6.13 4.99 9.21
N LEU A 159 6.09 6.16 8.57
CA LEU A 159 6.59 7.40 9.14
C LEU A 159 5.74 7.85 10.35
N LEU A 160 4.42 7.79 10.24
CA LEU A 160 3.49 8.06 11.35
C LEU A 160 3.74 7.12 12.53
N LEU A 161 3.87 5.81 12.27
CA LEU A 161 4.20 4.81 13.28
C LEU A 161 5.53 5.13 13.98
N SER A 162 6.55 5.52 13.21
CA SER A 162 7.85 5.91 13.78
C SER A 162 7.72 7.06 14.77
N GLN A 163 6.91 8.07 14.48
CA GLN A 163 6.75 9.24 15.34
C GLN A 163 5.98 8.91 16.62
N ASN A 164 4.83 8.25 16.48
CA ASN A 164 4.00 7.86 17.62
C ASN A 164 4.72 6.89 18.55
N LEU A 165 5.48 5.93 17.99
CA LEU A 165 6.29 5.02 18.80
C LEU A 165 7.45 5.72 19.50
N ALA A 166 8.11 6.70 18.86
CA ALA A 166 9.16 7.45 19.52
C ALA A 166 8.63 8.14 20.79
N GLU A 167 7.46 8.77 20.72
CA GLU A 167 6.81 9.35 21.89
C GLU A 167 6.48 8.28 22.96
N ALA A 168 5.82 7.18 22.56
CA ALA A 168 5.42 6.11 23.49
C ALA A 168 6.62 5.44 24.20
N LEU A 169 7.75 5.33 23.50
CA LEU A 169 8.99 4.76 24.04
C LEU A 169 9.80 5.78 24.87
N GLY A 170 9.48 7.07 24.75
CA GLY A 170 10.25 8.16 25.36
C GLY A 170 11.56 8.44 24.61
N GLU A 171 11.61 8.12 23.32
CA GLU A 171 12.68 8.44 22.40
C GLU A 171 12.44 9.82 21.78
N THR A 172 13.50 10.49 21.33
CA THR A 172 13.34 11.72 20.55
C THR A 172 13.05 11.36 19.10
N PRO A 173 11.92 11.80 18.51
CA PRO A 173 11.65 11.55 17.10
C PRO A 173 12.76 12.14 16.23
N GLU A 174 13.28 11.36 15.29
CA GLU A 174 14.20 11.89 14.28
C GLU A 174 13.43 12.85 13.37
N PRO A 175 13.95 14.07 13.10
CA PRO A 175 13.23 15.04 12.28
C PRO A 175 12.89 14.47 10.91
N VAL A 176 11.65 14.67 10.49
CA VAL A 176 11.22 14.36 9.13
C VAL A 176 11.83 15.39 8.20
N GLN A 177 12.54 14.93 7.17
CA GLN A 177 12.93 15.79 6.08
C GLN A 177 11.74 15.90 5.14
N GLU A 178 11.10 17.06 5.08
CA GLU A 178 9.83 17.31 4.38
C GLU A 178 9.96 17.30 2.85
N SER A 179 11.16 17.07 2.30
CA SER A 179 11.40 17.12 0.86
C SER A 179 12.55 16.20 0.44
N GLY A 180 12.52 15.76 -0.81
CA GLY A 180 13.61 15.00 -1.42
C GLY A 180 13.48 13.48 -1.27
N TRP A 181 12.28 12.95 -0.99
CA TRP A 181 12.02 11.51 -1.05
C TRP A 181 12.35 10.94 -2.42
N THR A 182 11.97 11.67 -3.46
CA THR A 182 12.10 11.22 -4.83
C THR A 182 13.34 11.84 -5.48
N PRO A 183 14.15 11.04 -6.21
CA PRO A 183 15.14 11.62 -7.10
C PRO A 183 14.39 12.44 -8.14
N VAL A 184 14.69 13.73 -8.27
CA VAL A 184 14.30 14.50 -9.46
C VAL A 184 15.02 13.83 -10.62
N LEU A 185 14.32 12.98 -11.36
CA LEU A 185 14.83 12.48 -12.62
C LEU A 185 15.03 13.72 -13.48
N ASN A 186 16.29 14.05 -13.80
CA ASN A 186 16.60 15.18 -14.66
C ASN A 186 15.79 15.03 -15.94
N GLU A 187 14.79 15.89 -16.11
CA GLU A 187 14.12 16.10 -17.38
C GLU A 187 15.10 16.83 -18.30
N ASP A 188 16.15 16.14 -18.76
CA ASP A 188 17.02 16.61 -19.85
C ASP A 188 16.21 16.80 -21.15
N GLY A 189 14.95 16.38 -21.17
CA GLY A 189 13.94 16.88 -22.09
C GLY A 189 12.89 17.68 -21.34
N GLN A 190 13.05 19.00 -21.24
CA GLN A 190 11.93 19.91 -20.96
C GLN A 190 10.73 19.43 -21.76
N THR A 191 9.63 19.11 -21.08
CA THR A 191 8.40 18.67 -21.74
C THR A 191 8.03 19.72 -22.80
N LYS A 192 8.27 19.30 -24.03
CA LYS A 192 8.05 19.89 -25.33
C LYS A 192 6.89 20.82 -25.64
N CYS A 193 5.98 21.20 -24.74
CA CYS A 193 4.55 21.50 -25.06
C CYS A 193 4.34 22.15 -26.45
N THR A 194 4.08 21.34 -27.49
CA THR A 194 3.91 21.81 -28.86
C THR A 194 2.42 21.84 -29.12
N ASN A 195 1.93 22.98 -29.55
CA ASN A 195 0.55 23.16 -29.98
C ASN A 195 0.28 22.57 -31.37
N ASP A 196 1.29 21.98 -32.01
CA ASP A 196 1.19 21.48 -33.38
C ASP A 196 0.72 20.03 -33.37
N GLY A 197 -0.48 19.79 -33.89
CA GLY A 197 -1.13 18.48 -34.03
C GLY A 197 -0.43 17.49 -34.97
N ALA A 198 0.89 17.56 -35.12
CA ALA A 198 1.70 16.60 -35.86
C ALA A 198 2.34 15.62 -34.88
N GLY A 199 1.93 14.35 -34.98
CA GLY A 199 2.47 13.25 -34.19
C GLY A 199 3.99 13.17 -34.29
N SER A 200 4.65 13.35 -33.15
CA SER A 200 6.09 13.21 -32.96
C SER A 200 6.25 12.61 -31.57
N ASP A 201 6.43 11.28 -31.49
CA ASP A 201 6.81 10.46 -30.32
C ASP A 201 6.11 10.74 -28.97
N ARG A 202 5.03 11.52 -29.03
CA ARG A 202 4.24 12.05 -27.92
C ARG A 202 3.11 11.13 -27.47
N ALA A 203 3.00 9.96 -28.08
CA ALA A 203 1.98 8.98 -27.71
C ALA A 203 2.12 8.57 -26.23
N GLU A 204 3.33 8.53 -25.67
CA GLU A 204 3.55 8.10 -24.28
C GLU A 204 3.22 9.16 -23.20
N ILE A 205 3.21 10.46 -23.53
CA ILE A 205 2.77 11.52 -22.60
C ILE A 205 1.26 11.77 -22.75
N ARG A 206 0.69 11.50 -23.93
CA ARG A 206 -0.75 11.67 -24.23
C ARG A 206 -1.62 10.51 -23.74
N GLU A 207 -1.01 9.39 -23.34
CA GLU A 207 -1.67 8.23 -22.71
C GLU A 207 -1.54 8.24 -21.18
N ARG A 208 -1.66 9.42 -20.54
CA ARG A 208 -1.70 9.54 -19.06
C ARG A 208 -3.08 10.00 -18.59
N PRO A 209 -4.11 9.14 -18.70
CA PRO A 209 -5.46 9.51 -18.28
C PRO A 209 -5.45 9.78 -16.76
N GLY A 210 -5.87 10.97 -16.35
CA GLY A 210 -6.15 11.30 -14.95
C GLY A 210 -5.15 12.24 -14.28
N ALA A 211 -3.92 12.42 -14.76
CA ALA A 211 -2.94 13.27 -14.05
C ALA A 211 -3.37 14.75 -13.99
N ALA A 212 -3.87 15.27 -15.11
CA ALA A 212 -4.38 16.63 -15.22
C ALA A 212 -5.65 16.81 -14.38
N GLU A 213 -6.55 15.84 -14.46
CA GLU A 213 -7.81 15.82 -13.73
C GLU A 213 -7.59 15.72 -12.21
N SER A 214 -6.73 14.82 -11.74
CA SER A 214 -6.38 14.70 -10.33
C SER A 214 -5.64 15.93 -9.81
N LEU A 215 -4.73 16.53 -10.60
CA LEU A 215 -4.06 17.77 -10.19
C LEU A 215 -5.09 18.91 -10.07
N GLN A 216 -5.97 19.07 -11.05
CA GLN A 216 -7.04 20.06 -10.97
C GLN A 216 -7.94 19.83 -9.75
N ALA A 217 -8.31 18.57 -9.46
CA ALA A 217 -9.11 18.24 -8.28
C ALA A 217 -8.40 18.61 -6.96
N VAL A 218 -7.10 18.36 -6.86
CA VAL A 218 -6.29 18.81 -5.71
C VAL A 218 -6.27 20.34 -5.61
N LEU A 219 -6.12 21.06 -6.72
CA LEU A 219 -6.12 22.54 -6.72
C LEU A 219 -7.47 23.11 -6.29
N ASP A 220 -8.56 22.53 -6.79
CA ASP A 220 -9.91 22.93 -6.41
C ASP A 220 -10.17 22.64 -4.92
N ALA A 221 -9.65 21.52 -4.40
CA ALA A 221 -9.73 21.19 -2.97
C ALA A 221 -8.90 22.15 -2.10
N GLU A 222 -7.65 22.43 -2.46
CA GLU A 222 -6.76 23.33 -1.70
C GLU A 222 -7.30 24.77 -1.67
N PHE A 223 -7.65 25.33 -2.82
CA PHE A 223 -8.23 26.68 -2.86
C PHE A 223 -9.64 26.73 -2.27
N GLY A 224 -10.44 25.67 -2.45
CA GLY A 224 -11.74 25.51 -1.83
C GLY A 224 -11.66 25.44 -0.31
N ALA A 225 -10.66 24.76 0.24
CA ALA A 225 -10.38 24.68 1.67
C ALA A 225 -9.99 26.05 2.24
N ALA A 226 -9.09 26.77 1.57
CA ALA A 226 -8.75 28.13 1.96
C ALA A 226 -9.99 29.05 1.99
N TYR A 227 -10.85 28.96 0.98
CA TYR A 227 -12.12 29.68 0.96
C TYR A 227 -13.07 29.25 2.09
N ALA A 228 -13.20 27.94 2.35
CA ALA A 228 -14.02 27.39 3.42
C ALA A 228 -13.56 27.90 4.79
N TYR A 229 -12.26 27.90 5.09
CA TYR A 229 -11.72 28.47 6.32
C TYR A 229 -11.99 29.96 6.47
N GLU A 230 -11.97 30.73 5.38
CA GLU A 230 -12.34 32.15 5.41
C GLU A 230 -13.83 32.32 5.76
N VAL A 231 -14.72 31.56 5.12
CA VAL A 231 -16.16 31.62 5.39
C VAL A 231 -16.48 31.17 6.81
N ALA A 232 -15.86 30.09 7.30
CA ALA A 232 -16.04 29.63 8.67
C ALA A 232 -15.60 30.68 9.69
N GLN A 233 -14.47 31.36 9.47
CA GLN A 233 -14.03 32.47 10.33
C GLN A 233 -15.01 33.64 10.34
N ALA A 234 -15.61 33.96 9.19
CA ALA A 234 -16.61 35.01 9.08
C ALA A 234 -17.92 34.65 9.82
N GLN A 235 -18.28 33.36 9.88
CA GLN A 235 -19.52 32.89 10.50
C GLN A 235 -19.38 32.57 12.00
N ALA A 236 -18.34 31.83 12.38
CA ALA A 236 -18.12 31.30 13.72
C ALA A 236 -17.08 32.10 14.54
N GLY A 237 -16.46 33.12 13.95
CA GLY A 237 -15.32 33.84 14.52
C GLY A 237 -14.01 33.05 14.41
N SER A 238 -12.91 33.60 14.93
CA SER A 238 -11.56 33.01 14.78
C SER A 238 -11.08 32.20 16.00
N ALA A 239 -11.95 31.96 16.99
CA ALA A 239 -11.57 31.33 18.26
C ALA A 239 -11.61 29.80 18.23
N PHE A 240 -12.21 29.18 17.21
CA PHE A 240 -12.24 27.72 17.07
C PHE A 240 -10.89 27.18 16.60
N THR A 241 -10.70 25.88 16.75
CA THR A 241 -9.55 25.15 16.22
C THR A 241 -10.04 23.96 15.41
N VAL A 242 -9.27 23.58 14.39
CA VAL A 242 -9.44 22.32 13.64
C VAL A 242 -8.16 21.55 13.84
N LEU A 243 -8.25 20.32 14.36
CA LEU A 243 -7.09 19.47 14.66
C LEU A 243 -5.99 20.24 15.45
N GLY A 244 -6.41 20.99 16.48
CA GLY A 244 -5.51 21.77 17.34
C GLY A 244 -4.88 23.02 16.69
N SER A 245 -5.11 23.29 15.40
CA SER A 245 -4.57 24.45 14.68
C SER A 245 -5.59 25.58 14.52
N THR A 246 -5.10 26.81 14.41
CA THR A 246 -5.95 27.98 14.20
C THR A 246 -6.43 28.05 12.74
N PRO A 247 -7.66 28.52 12.48
CA PRO A 247 -8.21 28.57 11.13
C PRO A 247 -7.44 29.52 10.20
N ALA A 248 -6.81 30.56 10.74
CA ALA A 248 -5.96 31.45 9.95
C ALA A 248 -4.71 30.73 9.42
N LYS A 249 -4.07 29.89 10.24
CA LYS A 249 -2.89 29.10 9.86
C LYS A 249 -3.24 28.07 8.79
N LEU A 250 -4.34 27.35 8.97
CA LEU A 250 -4.78 26.32 8.01
C LEU A 250 -5.19 26.93 6.67
N ARG A 251 -5.92 28.06 6.69
CA ARG A 251 -6.20 28.81 5.47
C ARG A 251 -4.94 29.17 4.68
N GLU A 252 -3.93 29.69 5.36
CA GLU A 252 -2.67 30.10 4.73
C GLU A 252 -1.91 28.90 4.15
N ALA A 253 -1.85 27.78 4.90
CA ALA A 253 -1.23 26.54 4.45
C ALA A 253 -1.91 25.97 3.19
N HIS A 254 -3.24 25.99 3.11
CA HIS A 254 -3.98 25.54 1.93
C HIS A 254 -3.76 26.46 0.73
N LEU A 255 -3.76 27.78 0.95
CA LEU A 255 -3.49 28.74 -0.12
C LEU A 255 -2.09 28.56 -0.69
N GLU A 256 -1.08 28.41 0.17
CA GLU A 256 0.30 28.15 -0.24
C GLU A 256 0.40 26.85 -1.03
N ALA A 257 -0.20 25.76 -0.54
CA ALA A 257 -0.22 24.48 -1.23
C ALA A 257 -0.88 24.54 -2.61
N GLY A 258 -2.04 25.21 -2.72
CA GLY A 258 -2.71 25.42 -4.02
C GLY A 258 -1.84 26.22 -4.99
N LEU A 259 -1.17 27.28 -4.53
CA LEU A 259 -0.25 28.08 -5.36
C LEU A 259 0.98 27.27 -5.79
N GLU A 260 1.51 26.41 -4.92
CA GLU A 260 2.58 25.49 -5.29
C GLU A 260 2.12 24.49 -6.34
N GLY A 261 0.95 23.86 -6.14
CA GLY A 261 0.36 22.94 -7.11
C GLY A 261 0.16 23.60 -8.48
N ALA A 262 -0.35 24.84 -8.51
CA ALA A 262 -0.64 25.56 -9.75
C ALA A 262 0.62 25.78 -10.61
N LYS A 263 1.78 26.03 -9.98
CA LYS A 263 3.09 26.16 -10.66
C LYS A 263 3.51 24.88 -11.38
N ARG A 264 2.87 23.74 -11.11
CA ARG A 264 3.18 22.45 -11.73
C ARG A 264 2.29 22.13 -12.94
N LEU A 265 1.21 22.87 -13.17
CA LEU A 265 0.36 22.72 -14.37
C LEU A 265 1.15 22.79 -15.69
N PRO A 266 2.19 23.64 -15.85
CA PRO A 266 3.02 23.65 -17.05
C PRO A 266 3.74 22.32 -17.34
N SER A 267 4.04 21.51 -16.32
CA SER A 267 4.62 20.16 -16.53
C SER A 267 3.65 19.20 -17.22
N LEU A 268 2.34 19.50 -17.16
CA LEU A 268 1.27 18.77 -17.84
C LEU A 268 0.77 19.49 -19.10
N CYS A 269 1.54 20.48 -19.60
CA CYS A 269 1.15 21.33 -20.73
C CYS A 269 -0.17 22.09 -20.52
N LEU A 270 -0.49 22.42 -19.27
CA LEU A 270 -1.61 23.27 -18.90
C LEU A 270 -1.11 24.66 -18.48
N PRO A 271 -1.89 25.73 -18.72
CA PRO A 271 -1.54 27.03 -18.18
C PRO A 271 -1.62 27.01 -16.65
N GLU A 272 -0.75 27.76 -15.99
CA GLU A 272 -0.91 28.05 -14.57
C GLU A 272 -2.21 28.81 -14.33
N ILE A 273 -2.92 28.45 -13.26
CA ILE A 273 -4.20 29.08 -12.88
C ILE A 273 -4.03 29.95 -11.64
N THR A 274 -4.91 30.94 -11.51
CA THR A 274 -5.12 31.66 -10.26
C THR A 274 -6.40 31.16 -9.59
N PRO A 275 -6.47 31.15 -8.24
CA PRO A 275 -7.70 30.79 -7.54
C PRO A 275 -8.90 31.62 -8.02
N VAL A 276 -10.06 30.99 -8.17
CA VAL A 276 -11.32 31.70 -8.42
C VAL A 276 -11.76 32.47 -7.17
N PRO A 277 -12.56 33.56 -7.30
CA PRO A 277 -12.92 34.40 -6.16
C PRO A 277 -13.86 33.74 -5.13
N ALA A 278 -14.51 32.63 -5.49
CA ALA A 278 -15.41 31.92 -4.60
C ALA A 278 -15.56 30.46 -5.02
N TYR A 279 -15.77 29.59 -4.02
CA TYR A 279 -16.07 28.17 -4.20
C TYR A 279 -17.47 27.85 -3.69
N ALA A 280 -18.11 26.85 -4.29
CA ALA A 280 -19.40 26.38 -3.81
C ALA A 280 -19.20 25.62 -2.48
N LEU A 281 -19.96 26.01 -1.45
CA LEU A 281 -19.96 25.34 -0.16
C LEU A 281 -21.25 24.54 0.00
N SER A 282 -21.14 23.34 0.58
CA SER A 282 -22.30 22.48 0.78
C SER A 282 -23.27 23.07 1.81
N PRO A 283 -24.57 22.74 1.75
CA PRO A 283 -25.51 23.13 2.81
C PRO A 283 -25.10 22.59 4.19
N GLY A 284 -24.44 21.43 4.24
CA GLY A 284 -23.90 20.85 5.47
C GLY A 284 -22.80 21.73 6.07
N PHE A 285 -21.90 22.24 5.24
CA PHE A 285 -20.87 23.20 5.65
C PHE A 285 -21.48 24.45 6.29
N LEU A 286 -22.48 25.04 5.65
CA LEU A 286 -23.13 26.25 6.17
C LEU A 286 -23.89 26.00 7.48
N ALA A 287 -24.32 24.76 7.74
CA ALA A 287 -24.98 24.39 8.99
C ALA A 287 -23.96 24.14 10.12
N ASN A 288 -22.84 23.45 9.83
CA ASN A 288 -21.80 23.10 10.79
C ASN A 288 -20.39 23.30 10.19
N PRO A 289 -19.88 24.55 10.15
CA PRO A 289 -18.62 24.87 9.47
C PRO A 289 -17.42 24.15 10.06
N VAL A 290 -17.31 24.08 11.40
CA VAL A 290 -16.14 23.48 12.07
C VAL A 290 -16.01 21.99 11.79
N THR A 291 -17.09 21.23 11.97
CA THR A 291 -17.11 19.79 11.65
C THR A 291 -16.83 19.54 10.17
N SER A 292 -17.38 20.38 9.28
CA SER A 292 -17.13 20.21 7.84
C SER A 292 -15.69 20.55 7.43
N LEU A 293 -14.97 21.36 8.22
CA LEU A 293 -13.54 21.58 8.03
C LEU A 293 -12.72 20.38 8.51
N GLU A 294 -13.09 19.74 9.62
CA GLU A 294 -12.45 18.48 10.06
C GLU A 294 -12.60 17.38 8.99
N GLU A 295 -13.82 17.19 8.45
CA GLU A 295 -14.08 16.26 7.34
C GLU A 295 -13.29 16.61 6.07
N LEU A 296 -13.06 17.90 5.82
CA LEU A 296 -12.24 18.36 4.70
C LEU A 296 -10.78 17.91 4.90
N GLU A 297 -10.20 18.15 6.08
CA GLU A 297 -8.81 17.77 6.38
C GLU A 297 -8.62 16.26 6.30
N GLU A 298 -9.61 15.48 6.77
CA GLU A 298 -9.63 14.02 6.67
C GLU A 298 -9.59 13.52 5.21
N ALA A 299 -10.17 14.28 4.28
CA ALA A 299 -10.20 13.91 2.86
C ALA A 299 -8.89 14.22 2.12
N MET A 300 -8.05 15.14 2.62
CA MET A 300 -6.86 15.62 1.91
C MET A 300 -5.83 14.52 1.59
N PRO A 301 -5.46 13.61 2.51
CA PRO A 301 -4.53 12.53 2.18
C PRO A 301 -4.97 11.68 0.98
N THR A 302 -6.28 11.45 0.82
CA THR A 302 -6.81 10.65 -0.29
C THR A 302 -6.57 11.29 -1.64
N LEU A 303 -6.77 12.61 -1.74
CA LEU A 303 -6.52 13.37 -2.98
C LEU A 303 -5.03 13.32 -3.37
N TYR A 304 -4.14 13.44 -2.39
CA TYR A 304 -2.70 13.37 -2.63
C TYR A 304 -2.21 11.97 -2.97
N ALA A 305 -2.77 10.93 -2.36
CA ALA A 305 -2.50 9.55 -2.73
C ALA A 305 -2.99 9.24 -4.15
N GLU A 306 -4.16 9.76 -4.55
CA GLU A 306 -4.66 9.63 -5.92
C GLU A 306 -3.75 10.33 -6.93
N LEU A 307 -3.39 11.60 -6.68
CA LEU A 307 -2.48 12.33 -7.55
C LEU A 307 -1.11 11.64 -7.63
N THR A 308 -0.61 11.08 -6.53
CA THR A 308 0.60 10.25 -6.55
C THR A 308 0.44 9.05 -7.47
N GLY A 309 -0.74 8.45 -7.53
CA GLY A 309 -1.05 7.33 -8.39
C GLY A 309 -1.22 7.68 -9.86
N THR A 310 -1.65 8.91 -10.20
CA THR A 310 -1.95 9.30 -11.59
C THR A 310 -0.85 10.14 -12.24
N SER A 311 0.03 10.76 -11.46
CA SER A 311 1.08 11.66 -11.96
C SER A 311 2.48 11.03 -12.00
N ASP A 312 3.49 11.77 -12.46
CA ASP A 312 4.90 11.43 -12.39
C ASP A 312 5.78 12.69 -12.17
N GLY A 313 7.11 12.50 -12.18
CA GLY A 313 8.08 13.60 -12.12
C GLY A 313 7.85 14.56 -10.95
N ALA A 314 7.91 15.86 -11.24
CA ALA A 314 7.75 16.91 -10.23
C ALA A 314 6.35 16.97 -9.60
N VAL A 315 5.30 16.55 -10.32
CA VAL A 315 3.93 16.49 -9.79
C VAL A 315 3.83 15.37 -8.75
N ARG A 316 4.36 14.18 -9.07
CA ARG A 316 4.34 13.03 -8.14
C ARG A 316 5.20 13.30 -6.91
N ALA A 317 6.38 13.88 -7.08
CA ALA A 317 7.25 14.25 -5.97
C ALA A 317 6.51 15.16 -4.97
N TRP A 318 5.86 16.20 -5.47
CA TRP A 318 5.07 17.12 -4.65
C TRP A 318 3.84 16.45 -4.02
N ALA A 319 3.14 15.59 -4.77
CA ALA A 319 1.99 14.85 -4.23
C ALA A 319 2.41 13.94 -3.06
N ILE A 320 3.59 13.31 -3.13
CA ILE A 320 4.14 12.50 -2.05
C ILE A 320 4.46 13.37 -0.83
N ASP A 321 5.15 14.51 -1.01
CA ASP A 321 5.46 15.45 0.08
C ASP A 321 4.18 15.92 0.79
N ARG A 322 3.14 16.25 0.00
CA ARG A 322 1.84 16.70 0.51
C ARG A 322 1.03 15.59 1.17
N LEU A 323 1.09 14.35 0.67
CA LEU A 323 0.51 13.19 1.33
C LEU A 323 1.12 13.00 2.72
N VAL A 324 2.45 13.08 2.81
CA VAL A 324 3.17 12.99 4.09
C VAL A 324 2.75 14.12 5.04
N ALA A 325 2.81 15.37 4.58
CA ALA A 325 2.50 16.53 5.41
C ALA A 325 1.04 16.53 5.91
N SER A 326 0.07 16.26 5.02
CA SER A 326 -1.35 16.19 5.39
C SER A 326 -1.65 15.04 6.35
N SER A 327 -1.01 13.88 6.16
CA SER A 327 -1.20 12.74 7.07
C SER A 327 -0.54 12.98 8.43
N LEU A 328 0.64 13.59 8.47
CA LEU A 328 1.31 13.98 9.72
C LEU A 328 0.45 14.95 10.53
N PHE A 329 -0.16 15.93 9.85
CA PHE A 329 -1.08 16.86 10.49
C PHE A 329 -2.35 16.18 10.99
N LEU A 330 -2.96 15.32 10.16
CA LEU A 330 -4.22 14.65 10.49
C LEU A 330 -4.08 13.66 11.65
N TYR A 331 -2.98 12.92 11.70
CA TYR A 331 -2.76 11.84 12.67
C TYR A 331 -1.83 12.22 13.81
N ASP A 332 -1.55 13.51 14.02
CA ASP A 332 -0.77 13.99 15.16
C ASP A 332 -1.48 13.60 16.48
N GLY A 333 -0.82 12.77 17.29
CA GLY A 333 -1.39 12.23 18.53
C GLY A 333 -2.61 11.31 18.36
N ALA A 334 -2.87 10.81 17.14
CA ALA A 334 -3.97 9.88 16.91
C ALA A 334 -3.72 8.51 17.57
N ALA A 335 -4.78 7.92 18.12
CA ALA A 335 -4.69 6.62 18.80
C ALA A 335 -4.49 5.44 17.82
N GLU A 336 -5.05 5.55 16.61
CA GLU A 336 -4.89 4.55 15.55
C GLU A 336 -4.34 5.23 14.30
N ILE A 337 -3.36 4.56 13.69
CA ILE A 337 -2.75 4.96 12.44
C ILE A 337 -3.19 3.97 11.35
N PRO A 338 -3.78 4.45 10.25
CA PRO A 338 -4.18 3.54 9.18
C PRO A 338 -2.93 2.89 8.56
N PRO A 339 -3.02 1.64 8.08
CA PRO A 339 -1.89 0.98 7.43
C PRO A 339 -1.47 1.69 6.13
N ALA A 340 -2.38 2.37 5.44
CA ALA A 340 -2.07 3.11 4.23
C ALA A 340 -2.85 4.44 4.17
N PRO A 341 -2.39 5.52 4.84
CA PRO A 341 -3.01 6.84 4.76
C PRO A 341 -3.35 7.27 3.33
N GLY A 342 -4.57 7.78 3.14
CA GLY A 342 -5.09 8.21 1.84
C GLY A 342 -5.58 7.07 0.93
N LEU A 343 -5.54 5.80 1.38
CA LEU A 343 -6.17 4.67 0.71
C LEU A 343 -7.29 4.10 1.58
N ASP A 344 -8.47 3.97 0.98
CA ASP A 344 -9.53 3.11 1.49
C ASP A 344 -9.23 1.65 1.10
N ALA A 345 -8.11 1.14 1.64
CA ALA A 345 -7.61 -0.20 1.36
C ALA A 345 -7.77 -1.07 2.61
N GLU A 346 -8.90 -1.76 2.69
CA GLU A 346 -9.16 -2.74 3.73
C GLU A 346 -8.51 -4.08 3.38
N PRO A 347 -7.53 -4.58 4.15
CA PRO A 347 -6.90 -5.87 3.86
C PRO A 347 -7.92 -7.02 3.77
N ALA A 348 -8.96 -6.97 4.59
CA ALA A 348 -10.04 -7.98 4.60
C ALA A 348 -10.88 -8.00 3.32
N ALA A 349 -10.88 -6.91 2.54
CA ALA A 349 -11.59 -6.83 1.26
C ALA A 349 -10.76 -7.42 0.10
N LEU A 350 -9.49 -7.79 0.33
CA LEU A 350 -8.61 -8.30 -0.72
C LEU A 350 -8.90 -9.77 -1.04
N PRO A 351 -8.99 -10.16 -2.34
CA PRO A 351 -9.33 -11.53 -2.75
C PRO A 351 -8.38 -12.63 -2.20
N TRP A 352 -7.15 -12.26 -1.87
CA TRP A 352 -6.14 -13.18 -1.33
C TRP A 352 -6.10 -13.23 0.20
N ALA A 353 -6.73 -12.28 0.90
CA ALA A 353 -6.77 -12.28 2.37
C ALA A 353 -7.61 -13.43 2.95
N ALA A 354 -8.50 -14.03 2.15
CA ALA A 354 -9.30 -15.20 2.54
C ALA A 354 -8.53 -16.54 2.52
N GLN A 355 -7.23 -16.54 2.17
CA GLN A 355 -6.42 -17.75 1.99
C GLN A 355 -5.26 -17.89 3.00
N GLY A 356 -5.16 -16.96 3.97
CA GLY A 356 -4.15 -16.97 5.04
C GLY A 356 -4.64 -17.59 6.33
#